data_AF-A0A7Z9M2E4-F1
#
_entry.id   AF-A0A7Z9M2E4-F1
#
_cell.length_a   1.000
_cell.length_b   1.000
_cell.length_c   1.000
_cell.angle_alpha   90.00
_cell.angle_beta   90.00
_cell.angle_gamma   90.00
#
_symmetry.space_group_name_H-M   'P 1'
#
loop_
_entity.id
_entity.type
_entity.pdbx_description
1 polymer ?
#
loop_
_entity_poly.entity_id
_entity_poly.type
_entity_poly.pdbx_seq_one_letter_code
_entity_poly.pdbx_strand_id
1 'polypeptide(L)'
;TASGAEILAGALQDYDRGLVMGARTFGKGVVQTVIPLPYNRRLRFTTGSWLTPLGRSLQRARDAQGRPIEEDLDTLPRVITPMGRTLINGGGIFPDLEIENDTLKTMERELIATANEVRVLLGLRLAEFGFEVATILLGNDQKPSLPEEHFERFLGQLEEEGLPGELLSDEDVRSYLHWQARINIAQRMNDVGSEADFRKERDRVLAEAVQLLLLSDRQTQLFQRLDDRVSGVRNEGAGSERNLRPY
;
A
#
# COMPACT_ATOMS: atom_id res chain seq x y z
N THR A 1 -6.49 -0.11 1.35
CA THR A 1 -6.92 0.28 2.71
C THR A 1 -8.43 0.12 2.89
N ALA A 2 -8.90 -0.49 3.98
CA ALA A 2 -10.34 -0.71 4.25
C ALA A 2 -10.67 -0.70 5.77
N SER A 3 -11.94 -0.48 6.12
CA SER A 3 -12.49 -0.60 7.48
C SER A 3 -11.87 0.39 8.48
N GLY A 4 -11.39 -0.06 9.65
CA GLY A 4 -10.92 0.84 10.72
C GLY A 4 -9.78 1.77 10.28
N ALA A 5 -8.94 1.31 9.35
CA ALA A 5 -7.87 2.12 8.77
C ALA A 5 -8.40 3.34 7.97
N GLU A 6 -9.57 3.21 7.32
CA GLU A 6 -10.20 4.34 6.60
C GLU A 6 -10.72 5.39 7.59
N ILE A 7 -11.28 4.94 8.71
CA ILE A 7 -11.79 5.83 9.77
C ILE A 7 -10.64 6.62 10.37
N LEU A 8 -9.52 5.95 10.68
CA LEU A 8 -8.33 6.60 11.21
C LEU A 8 -7.73 7.60 10.22
N ALA A 9 -7.51 7.20 8.97
CA ALA A 9 -6.97 8.09 7.94
C ALA A 9 -7.90 9.30 7.71
N GLY A 10 -9.21 9.08 7.64
CA GLY A 10 -10.20 10.13 7.50
C GLY A 10 -10.20 11.11 8.67
N ALA A 11 -10.10 10.63 9.90
CA ALA A 11 -10.06 11.49 11.08
C ALA A 11 -8.78 12.36 11.13
N LEU A 12 -7.63 11.81 10.74
CA LEU A 12 -6.39 12.57 10.63
C LEU A 12 -6.47 13.64 9.53
N GLN A 13 -7.06 13.28 8.38
CA GLN A 13 -7.23 14.21 7.26
C GLN A 13 -8.21 15.34 7.61
N ASP A 14 -9.35 15.00 8.22
CA ASP A 14 -10.42 15.93 8.62
C ASP A 14 -9.92 17.07 9.52
N TYR A 15 -9.05 16.75 10.47
CA TYR A 15 -8.52 17.72 11.43
C TYR A 15 -7.18 18.31 11.01
N ASP A 16 -6.76 18.08 9.76
CA ASP A 16 -5.46 18.53 9.28
C ASP A 16 -4.36 18.09 10.24
N ARG A 17 -4.33 16.81 10.64
CA ARG A 17 -3.29 16.23 11.52
C ARG A 17 -2.26 15.42 10.76
N GLY A 18 -2.56 15.06 9.52
CA GLY A 18 -1.64 14.39 8.62
C GLY A 18 -2.10 14.54 7.17
N LEU A 19 -1.16 14.31 6.26
CA LEU A 19 -1.44 14.14 4.84
C LEU A 19 -1.70 12.66 4.55
N VAL A 20 -2.71 12.38 3.73
CA VAL A 20 -3.01 11.05 3.21
C VAL A 20 -2.42 10.94 1.81
N MET A 21 -1.63 9.91 1.54
CA MET A 21 -1.00 9.69 0.23
C MET A 21 -1.19 8.25 -0.24
N GLY A 22 -1.14 8.03 -1.55
CA GLY A 22 -1.34 6.73 -2.17
C GLY A 22 -2.61 6.70 -3.02
N ALA A 23 -3.38 5.62 -2.93
CA ALA A 23 -4.61 5.44 -3.71
C ALA A 23 -5.89 5.60 -2.87
N ARG A 24 -6.99 5.94 -3.55
CA ARG A 24 -8.34 5.98 -2.96
C ARG A 24 -8.67 4.68 -2.22
N THR A 25 -9.24 4.79 -1.02
CA THR A 25 -9.54 3.63 -0.18
C THR A 25 -10.76 2.83 -0.66
N PHE A 26 -10.99 1.66 -0.05
CA PHE A 26 -12.04 0.72 -0.48
C PHE A 26 -13.46 1.28 -0.39
N GLY A 27 -13.71 2.16 0.57
CA GLY A 27 -14.99 2.79 0.84
C GLY A 27 -16.00 1.83 1.46
N LYS A 28 -15.60 1.04 2.47
CA LYS A 28 -16.52 0.07 3.08
C LYS A 28 -17.70 0.77 3.75
N GLY A 29 -17.45 1.84 4.48
CA GLY A 29 -18.43 2.78 5.05
C GLY A 29 -19.53 2.24 5.97
N VAL A 30 -19.70 0.93 6.11
CA VAL A 30 -20.80 0.32 6.86
C VAL A 30 -20.34 -0.73 7.87
N VAL A 31 -21.14 -0.86 8.93
CA VAL A 31 -21.10 -1.96 9.88
C VAL A 31 -22.05 -3.04 9.40
N GLN A 32 -21.55 -4.25 9.23
CA GLN A 32 -22.34 -5.38 8.79
C GLN A 32 -22.28 -6.50 9.84
N THR A 33 -23.45 -7.01 10.20
CA THR A 33 -23.61 -8.15 11.11
C THR A 33 -24.04 -9.37 10.30
N VAL A 34 -23.43 -10.51 10.56
CA VAL A 34 -23.83 -11.79 9.96
C VAL A 34 -24.65 -12.56 10.99
N ILE A 35 -25.93 -12.76 10.69
CA ILE A 35 -26.87 -13.49 11.53
C ILE A 35 -26.97 -14.91 10.98
N PRO A 36 -26.61 -15.96 11.75
CA PRO A 36 -26.80 -17.33 11.33
C PRO A 36 -28.30 -17.66 11.27
N LEU A 37 -28.69 -18.43 10.25
CA LEU A 37 -30.06 -18.92 10.06
C LEU A 37 -30.04 -20.45 10.00
N PRO A 38 -31.19 -21.13 10.24
CA PRO A 38 -31.30 -22.57 10.07
C PRO A 38 -30.83 -23.05 8.69
N TYR A 39 -30.44 -24.32 8.61
CA TYR A 39 -29.98 -24.98 7.36
C TYR A 39 -28.69 -24.36 6.76
N ASN A 40 -27.74 -24.00 7.61
CA ASN A 40 -26.43 -23.44 7.22
C ASN A 40 -26.53 -22.16 6.37
N ARG A 41 -27.62 -21.38 6.54
CA ARG A 41 -27.84 -20.10 5.87
C ARG A 41 -27.32 -18.96 6.73
N ARG A 42 -27.06 -17.81 6.12
CA ARG A 42 -26.59 -16.60 6.80
C ARG A 42 -27.25 -15.37 6.20
N LEU A 43 -27.71 -14.46 7.06
CA LEU A 43 -28.19 -13.13 6.66
C LEU A 43 -27.09 -12.11 6.96
N ARG A 44 -26.64 -11.38 5.94
CA ARG A 44 -25.75 -10.23 6.12
C ARG A 44 -26.59 -8.96 6.14
N PHE A 45 -26.63 -8.28 7.29
CA PHE A 45 -27.44 -7.09 7.50
C PHE A 45 -26.56 -5.90 7.86
N THR A 46 -26.79 -4.75 7.22
CA THR A 46 -26.10 -3.50 7.55
C THR A 46 -26.78 -2.86 8.75
N THR A 47 -26.05 -2.72 9.86
CA THR A 47 -26.57 -2.20 11.13
C THR A 47 -26.19 -0.75 11.39
N GLY A 48 -25.29 -0.17 10.58
CA GLY A 48 -24.92 1.23 10.69
C GLY A 48 -23.93 1.66 9.62
N SER A 49 -23.65 2.96 9.60
CA SER A 49 -22.67 3.60 8.74
C SER A 49 -21.64 4.36 9.57
N TRP A 50 -20.42 4.39 9.08
CA TRP A 50 -19.35 5.20 9.66
C TRP A 50 -19.26 6.55 8.97
N LEU A 51 -19.14 7.59 9.78
CA LEU A 51 -18.85 8.95 9.36
C LEU A 51 -17.53 9.38 9.99
N THR A 52 -16.73 10.15 9.25
CA THR A 52 -15.55 10.83 9.82
C THR A 52 -16.00 11.97 10.74
N PRO A 53 -15.09 12.59 11.54
CA PRO A 53 -15.44 13.68 12.44
C PRO A 53 -16.10 14.90 11.79
N LEU A 54 -15.80 15.22 10.53
CA LEU A 54 -16.48 16.25 9.72
C LEU A 54 -17.78 15.75 9.06
N GLY A 55 -18.26 14.56 9.44
CA GLY A 55 -19.50 13.99 8.90
C GLY A 55 -19.35 13.39 7.51
N ARG A 56 -18.13 13.09 7.04
CA ARG A 56 -17.96 12.47 5.71
C ARG A 56 -18.36 11.01 5.72
N SER A 57 -19.17 10.59 4.76
CA SER A 57 -19.44 9.19 4.49
C SER A 57 -18.25 8.53 3.82
N LEU A 58 -17.88 7.34 4.30
CA LEU A 58 -16.88 6.51 3.63
C LEU A 58 -17.53 5.55 2.63
N GLN A 59 -18.86 5.48 2.56
CA GLN A 59 -19.55 4.48 1.76
C GLN A 59 -19.30 4.70 0.27
N ARG A 60 -18.79 3.67 -0.40
CA ARG A 60 -18.72 3.57 -1.84
C ARG A 60 -19.79 2.61 -2.34
N ALA A 61 -20.59 3.04 -3.31
CA ALA A 61 -21.65 2.20 -3.87
C ALA A 61 -21.05 0.98 -4.59
N ARG A 62 -21.71 -0.17 -4.46
CA ARG A 62 -21.27 -1.45 -5.06
C ARG A 62 -22.46 -2.21 -5.64
N ASP A 63 -22.21 -2.94 -6.72
CA ASP A 63 -23.21 -3.80 -7.35
C ASP A 63 -23.46 -5.09 -6.56
N ALA A 64 -24.34 -5.95 -7.06
CA ALA A 64 -24.68 -7.22 -6.43
C ALA A 64 -23.48 -8.19 -6.31
N GLN A 65 -22.46 -8.03 -7.15
CA GLN A 65 -21.22 -8.79 -7.15
C GLN A 65 -20.15 -8.15 -6.24
N GLY A 66 -20.46 -7.02 -5.60
CA GLY A 66 -19.55 -6.30 -4.73
C GLY A 66 -18.52 -5.45 -5.47
N ARG A 67 -18.66 -5.26 -6.79
CA ARG A 67 -17.78 -4.38 -7.56
C ARG A 67 -18.17 -2.92 -7.34
N PRO A 68 -17.21 -1.99 -7.27
CA PRO A 68 -17.54 -0.58 -7.14
C PRO A 68 -18.36 -0.12 -8.34
N ILE A 69 -19.44 0.61 -8.08
CA ILE A 69 -20.17 1.32 -9.12
C ILE A 69 -19.36 2.58 -9.46
N GLU A 70 -19.33 2.93 -10.74
CA GLU A 70 -18.68 4.17 -11.19
C GLU A 70 -19.42 5.38 -10.61
N GLU A 71 -18.65 6.33 -10.07
CA GLU A 71 -19.16 7.52 -9.40
C GLU A 71 -18.60 8.74 -10.12
N ASP A 72 -19.48 9.69 -10.46
CA ASP A 72 -19.06 11.00 -10.92
C ASP A 72 -18.55 11.81 -9.71
N LEU A 73 -17.22 11.96 -9.65
CA LEU A 73 -16.54 12.62 -8.54
C LEU A 73 -16.95 14.09 -8.38
N ASP A 74 -17.39 14.76 -9.45
CA ASP A 74 -17.78 16.16 -9.38
C ASP A 74 -19.11 16.36 -8.66
N THR A 75 -19.96 15.33 -8.68
CA THR A 75 -21.26 15.32 -8.00
C THR A 75 -21.18 15.02 -6.51
N LEU A 76 -20.05 14.47 -6.05
CA LEU A 76 -19.89 14.14 -4.63
C LEU A 76 -19.82 15.42 -3.78
N PRO A 77 -20.49 15.43 -2.61
CA PRO A 77 -20.44 16.57 -1.71
C PRO A 77 -19.01 16.81 -1.22
N ARG A 78 -18.74 18.04 -0.80
CA ARG A 78 -17.43 18.46 -0.31
C ARG A 78 -17.56 19.02 1.11
N VAL A 79 -16.52 18.86 1.91
CA VAL A 79 -16.39 19.48 3.25
C VAL A 79 -15.12 20.29 3.30
N ILE A 80 -15.10 21.29 4.18
CA ILE A 80 -13.95 22.16 4.40
C ILE A 80 -13.33 21.82 5.75
N THR A 81 -12.02 21.57 5.77
CA THR A 81 -11.27 21.30 7.00
C THR A 81 -11.05 22.59 7.80
N PRO A 82 -10.66 22.52 9.09
CA PRO A 82 -10.32 23.70 9.88
C PRO A 82 -9.24 24.59 9.25
N MET A 83 -8.28 24.02 8.50
CA MET A 83 -7.26 24.77 7.74
C MET A 83 -7.72 25.21 6.34
N GLY A 84 -8.98 25.01 5.97
CA GLY A 84 -9.55 25.49 4.71
C GLY A 84 -9.39 24.55 3.51
N ARG A 85 -8.89 23.32 3.69
CA ARG A 85 -8.77 22.36 2.59
C ARG A 85 -10.13 21.79 2.23
N THR A 86 -10.36 21.56 0.94
CA THR A 86 -11.61 20.98 0.43
C THR A 86 -11.42 19.48 0.24
N LEU A 87 -12.23 18.68 0.94
CA LEU A 87 -12.20 17.21 0.87
C LEU A 87 -13.49 16.67 0.27
N ILE A 88 -13.39 15.59 -0.51
CA ILE A 88 -14.55 14.84 -1.00
C ILE A 88 -15.21 14.08 0.16
N ASN A 89 -16.54 14.13 0.21
CA ASN A 89 -17.40 13.43 1.14
C ASN A 89 -18.16 12.31 0.40
N GLY A 90 -17.82 11.06 0.68
CA GLY A 90 -18.38 9.89 0.00
C GLY A 90 -17.30 9.04 -0.64
N GLY A 91 -17.59 7.77 -0.90
CA GLY A 91 -16.75 6.98 -1.78
C GLY A 91 -15.40 6.51 -1.20
N GLY A 92 -15.17 6.66 0.09
CA GLY A 92 -13.91 6.33 0.76
C GLY A 92 -13.07 7.57 1.07
N ILE A 93 -11.81 7.37 1.47
CA ILE A 93 -10.84 8.44 1.66
C ILE A 93 -10.08 8.65 0.36
N PHE A 94 -10.16 9.87 -0.15
CA PHE A 94 -9.33 10.34 -1.25
C PHE A 94 -8.01 10.86 -0.70
N PRO A 95 -6.87 10.47 -1.28
CA PRO A 95 -5.57 10.94 -0.85
C PRO A 95 -5.43 12.44 -1.15
N ASP A 96 -4.66 13.15 -0.31
CA ASP A 96 -4.21 14.50 -0.58
C ASP A 96 -3.13 14.52 -1.71
N LEU A 97 -2.31 13.45 -1.80
CA LEU A 97 -1.43 13.17 -2.93
C LEU A 97 -1.71 11.80 -3.51
N GLU A 98 -2.25 11.76 -4.73
CA GLU A 98 -2.44 10.50 -5.44
C GLU A 98 -1.10 9.98 -5.94
N ILE A 99 -0.77 8.77 -5.52
CA ILE A 99 0.39 8.02 -5.98
C ILE A 99 -0.13 6.63 -6.27
N GLU A 100 0.05 6.18 -7.51
CA GLU A 100 -0.33 4.82 -7.88
C GLU A 100 0.41 3.83 -6.98
N ASN A 101 -0.33 2.84 -6.48
CA ASN A 101 0.32 1.75 -5.76
C ASN A 101 1.29 1.06 -6.73
N ASP A 102 2.51 0.80 -6.29
CA ASP A 102 3.40 -0.05 -7.06
C ASP A 102 2.74 -1.43 -7.22
N THR A 103 2.27 -1.71 -8.44
CA THR A 103 1.75 -3.03 -8.77
C THR A 103 2.91 -3.97 -9.00
N LEU A 104 2.79 -5.19 -8.48
CA LEU A 104 3.71 -6.27 -8.84
C LEU A 104 3.79 -6.42 -10.36
N LYS A 105 5.01 -6.63 -10.85
CA LYS A 105 5.26 -6.97 -12.25
C LYS A 105 4.64 -8.32 -12.59
N THR A 106 4.49 -8.62 -13.88
CA THR A 106 3.84 -9.86 -14.34
C THR A 106 4.51 -11.10 -13.74
N MET A 107 5.84 -11.19 -13.82
CA MET A 107 6.58 -12.33 -13.29
C MET A 107 6.52 -12.42 -11.76
N GLU A 108 6.46 -11.29 -11.06
CA GLU A 108 6.29 -11.27 -9.59
C GLU A 108 4.91 -11.76 -9.15
N ARG A 109 3.86 -11.45 -9.93
CA ARG A 109 2.52 -12.01 -9.70
C ARG A 109 2.51 -13.51 -9.96
N GLU A 110 3.21 -13.95 -11.00
CA GLU A 110 3.34 -15.36 -11.33
C GLU A 110 4.08 -16.14 -10.25
N LEU A 111 5.17 -15.58 -9.69
CA LEU A 111 5.83 -16.13 -8.50
C LEU A 111 4.86 -16.37 -7.34
N ILE A 112 4.05 -15.37 -7.00
CA ILE A 112 3.10 -15.49 -5.88
C ILE A 112 2.01 -16.51 -6.20
N ALA A 113 1.50 -16.54 -7.42
CA ALA A 113 0.51 -17.53 -7.84
C ALA A 113 1.09 -18.95 -7.75
N THR A 114 2.23 -19.18 -8.38
CA THR A 114 2.92 -20.47 -8.39
C THR A 114 3.29 -20.93 -6.98
N ALA A 115 3.83 -20.05 -6.12
CA ALA A 115 4.14 -20.38 -4.74
C ALA A 115 2.92 -20.89 -3.97
N ASN A 116 1.74 -20.28 -4.18
CA ASN A 116 0.50 -20.76 -3.56
C ASN A 116 0.05 -22.10 -4.14
N GLU A 117 0.20 -22.31 -5.44
CA GLU A 117 -0.14 -23.58 -6.12
C GLU A 117 0.71 -24.74 -5.63
N VAL A 118 2.03 -24.54 -5.55
CA VAL A 118 2.99 -25.54 -5.03
C VAL A 118 3.06 -25.56 -3.50
N ARG A 119 2.27 -24.71 -2.82
CA ARG A 119 2.16 -24.61 -1.35
C ARG A 119 3.46 -24.22 -0.64
N VAL A 120 4.34 -23.50 -1.33
CA VAL A 120 5.50 -22.86 -0.71
C VAL A 120 5.02 -21.61 0.03
N LEU A 121 5.19 -21.61 1.35
CA LEU A 121 4.84 -20.48 2.21
C LEU A 121 5.92 -19.40 2.10
N LEU A 122 5.94 -18.68 0.97
CA LEU A 122 7.03 -17.76 0.60
C LEU A 122 7.36 -16.73 1.69
N GLY A 123 6.34 -16.16 2.34
CA GLY A 123 6.53 -15.21 3.44
C GLY A 123 7.23 -15.83 4.66
N LEU A 124 6.92 -17.09 4.99
CA LEU A 124 7.61 -17.81 6.06
C LEU A 124 9.07 -18.09 5.68
N ARG A 125 9.32 -18.52 4.45
CA ARG A 125 10.68 -18.77 3.95
C ARG A 125 11.56 -17.52 3.95
N LEU A 126 11.01 -16.38 3.54
CA LEU A 126 11.70 -15.10 3.63
C LEU A 126 12.02 -14.70 5.08
N ALA A 127 11.13 -14.97 6.03
CA ALA A 127 11.36 -14.68 7.43
C ALA A 127 12.42 -15.60 8.07
N GLU A 128 12.37 -16.90 7.76
CA GLU A 128 13.38 -17.89 8.19
C GLU A 128 14.76 -17.57 7.60
N PHE A 129 14.82 -17.27 6.32
CA PHE A 129 16.05 -16.83 5.65
C PHE A 129 16.60 -15.52 6.26
N GLY A 130 15.72 -14.55 6.48
CA GLY A 130 16.08 -13.29 7.14
C GLY A 130 16.65 -13.51 8.54
N PHE A 131 16.12 -14.49 9.28
CA PHE A 131 16.65 -14.90 10.58
C PHE A 131 18.07 -15.46 10.50
N GLU A 132 18.31 -16.37 9.56
CA GLU A 132 19.62 -17.01 9.36
C GLU A 132 20.69 -15.96 9.05
N VAL A 133 20.46 -15.15 8.01
CA VAL A 133 21.44 -14.15 7.56
C VAL A 133 21.65 -13.06 8.60
N ALA A 134 20.59 -12.58 9.26
CA ALA A 134 20.71 -11.59 10.33
C ALA A 134 21.58 -12.10 11.49
N THR A 135 21.48 -13.39 11.85
CA THR A 135 22.30 -13.98 12.91
C THR A 135 23.79 -13.94 12.57
N ILE A 136 24.13 -14.22 11.30
CA ILE A 136 25.51 -14.15 10.79
C ILE A 136 26.02 -12.71 10.80
N LEU A 137 25.25 -11.76 10.27
CA LEU A 137 25.63 -10.34 10.20
C LEU A 137 25.83 -9.74 11.60
N LEU A 138 24.92 -10.02 12.54
CA LEU A 138 25.04 -9.57 13.93
C LEU A 138 26.29 -10.15 14.60
N GLY A 139 26.62 -11.43 14.34
CA GLY A 139 27.83 -12.06 14.87
C GLY A 139 29.13 -11.41 14.39
N ASN A 140 29.08 -10.72 13.24
CA ASN A 140 30.22 -10.04 12.62
C ASN A 140 30.18 -8.51 12.78
N ASP A 141 29.26 -7.96 13.57
CA ASP A 141 29.03 -6.51 13.74
C ASP A 141 28.78 -5.77 12.39
N GLN A 142 28.05 -6.43 11.48
CA GLN A 142 27.72 -5.89 10.16
C GLN A 142 26.31 -5.29 10.13
N LYS A 143 26.12 -4.30 9.25
CA LYS A 143 24.79 -3.73 8.95
C LYS A 143 23.94 -4.69 8.11
N PRO A 144 22.61 -4.52 8.08
CA PRO A 144 21.73 -5.28 7.20
C PRO A 144 22.20 -5.21 5.75
N SER A 145 22.43 -6.37 5.17
CA SER A 145 22.83 -6.56 3.77
C SER A 145 22.47 -7.98 3.34
N LEU A 146 22.55 -8.26 2.05
CA LEU A 146 22.29 -9.60 1.52
C LEU A 146 23.48 -10.02 0.65
N PRO A 147 24.41 -10.83 1.18
CA PRO A 147 25.50 -11.37 0.38
C PRO A 147 24.95 -12.36 -0.67
N GLU A 148 25.47 -12.28 -1.90
CA GLU A 148 24.96 -13.05 -3.04
C GLU A 148 24.97 -14.56 -2.80
N GLU A 149 26.00 -15.09 -2.12
CA GLU A 149 26.10 -16.51 -1.80
C GLU A 149 24.90 -17.02 -0.98
N HIS A 150 24.46 -16.23 0.01
CA HIS A 150 23.29 -16.57 0.82
C HIS A 150 22.01 -16.47 -0.01
N PHE A 151 21.91 -15.50 -0.90
CA PHE A 151 20.76 -15.33 -1.76
C PHE A 151 20.60 -16.50 -2.75
N GLU A 152 21.67 -16.94 -3.40
CA GLU A 152 21.62 -18.09 -4.32
C GLU A 152 21.26 -19.38 -3.59
N ARG A 153 21.76 -19.58 -2.36
CA ARG A 153 21.36 -20.72 -1.53
C ARG A 153 19.87 -20.70 -1.21
N PHE A 154 19.33 -19.53 -0.89
CA PHE A 154 17.89 -19.36 -0.65
C PHE A 154 17.05 -19.68 -1.89
N LEU A 155 17.48 -19.23 -3.08
CA LEU A 155 16.80 -19.59 -4.33
C LEU A 155 16.85 -21.11 -4.57
N GLY A 156 17.98 -21.77 -4.32
CA GLY A 156 18.09 -23.22 -4.41
C GLY A 156 17.14 -23.96 -3.47
N GLN A 157 16.97 -23.49 -2.23
CA GLN A 157 15.99 -24.05 -1.28
C GLN A 157 14.55 -23.88 -1.77
N LEU A 158 14.20 -22.72 -2.33
CA LEU A 158 12.89 -22.50 -2.93
C LEU A 158 12.63 -23.44 -4.11
N GLU A 159 13.66 -23.70 -4.92
CA GLU A 159 13.59 -24.65 -6.04
C GLU A 159 13.38 -26.09 -5.56
N GLU A 160 14.13 -26.53 -4.53
CA GLU A 160 13.97 -27.84 -3.90
C GLU A 160 12.57 -28.04 -3.29
N GLU A 161 11.94 -26.96 -2.83
CA GLU A 161 10.57 -26.96 -2.32
C GLU A 161 9.50 -26.93 -3.42
N GLY A 162 9.91 -26.87 -4.68
CA GLY A 162 9.04 -27.04 -5.85
C GLY A 162 8.75 -25.78 -6.64
N LEU A 163 9.38 -24.64 -6.34
CA LEU A 163 9.29 -23.48 -7.23
C LEU A 163 10.12 -23.72 -8.51
N PRO A 164 9.60 -23.39 -9.71
CA PRO A 164 10.35 -23.61 -10.95
C PRO A 164 11.65 -22.79 -11.01
N GLY A 165 12.78 -23.44 -11.29
CA GLY A 165 14.07 -22.76 -11.46
C GLY A 165 14.05 -21.67 -12.54
N GLU A 166 13.30 -21.87 -13.63
CA GLU A 166 13.10 -20.85 -14.67
C GLU A 166 12.48 -19.57 -14.09
N LEU A 167 11.47 -19.71 -13.23
CA LEU A 167 10.81 -18.59 -12.58
C LEU A 167 11.75 -17.89 -11.57
N LEU A 168 12.55 -18.66 -10.84
CA LEU A 168 13.53 -18.12 -9.88
C LEU A 168 14.75 -17.48 -10.55
N SER A 169 15.00 -17.81 -11.82
CA SER A 169 16.07 -17.20 -12.62
C SER A 169 15.68 -15.87 -13.27
N ASP A 170 14.39 -15.55 -13.33
CA ASP A 170 13.86 -14.32 -13.91
C ASP A 170 14.35 -13.07 -13.13
N GLU A 171 14.75 -12.03 -13.86
CA GLU A 171 15.36 -10.83 -13.27
C GLU A 171 14.40 -10.08 -12.33
N ASP A 172 13.13 -9.98 -12.69
CA ASP A 172 12.12 -9.29 -11.89
C ASP A 172 11.82 -10.08 -10.61
N VAL A 173 11.71 -11.40 -10.72
CA VAL A 173 11.55 -12.30 -9.56
C VAL A 173 12.74 -12.23 -8.63
N ARG A 174 13.97 -12.31 -9.16
CA ARG A 174 15.20 -12.20 -8.36
C ARG A 174 15.28 -10.86 -7.66
N SER A 175 15.02 -9.77 -8.37
CA SER A 175 14.99 -8.42 -7.80
C SER A 175 13.95 -8.29 -6.68
N TYR A 176 12.75 -8.85 -6.87
CA TYR A 176 11.69 -8.86 -5.87
C TYR A 176 12.05 -9.65 -4.61
N LEU A 177 12.55 -10.88 -4.78
CA LEU A 177 12.94 -11.74 -3.65
C LEU A 177 14.13 -11.15 -2.89
N HIS A 178 15.12 -10.62 -3.60
CA HIS A 178 16.27 -9.96 -3.00
C HIS A 178 15.84 -8.74 -2.16
N TRP A 179 14.95 -7.91 -2.69
CA TRP A 179 14.36 -6.77 -1.98
C TRP A 179 13.59 -7.21 -0.72
N GLN A 180 12.71 -8.21 -0.83
CA GLN A 180 11.96 -8.75 0.31
C GLN A 180 12.88 -9.36 1.38
N ALA A 181 13.91 -10.09 0.97
CA ALA A 181 14.86 -10.69 1.88
C ALA A 181 15.64 -9.63 2.67
N ARG A 182 16.13 -8.56 2.02
CA ARG A 182 16.78 -7.43 2.69
C ARG A 182 15.90 -6.78 3.75
N ILE A 183 14.61 -6.61 3.47
CA ILE A 183 13.63 -6.11 4.46
C ILE A 183 13.53 -7.05 5.66
N ASN A 184 13.38 -8.37 5.43
CA ASN A 184 13.29 -9.34 6.52
C ASN A 184 14.56 -9.39 7.38
N ILE A 185 15.74 -9.26 6.77
CA ILE A 185 17.03 -9.17 7.47
C ILE A 185 17.06 -7.91 8.36
N ALA A 186 16.75 -6.73 7.81
CA ALA A 186 16.75 -5.48 8.56
C ALA A 186 15.74 -5.51 9.73
N GLN A 187 14.54 -6.04 9.50
CA GLN A 187 13.53 -6.25 10.54
C GLN A 187 14.03 -7.15 11.66
N ARG A 188 14.68 -8.26 11.30
CA ARG A 188 15.21 -9.19 12.29
C ARG A 188 16.30 -8.56 13.16
N MET A 189 17.11 -7.68 12.56
CA MET A 189 18.17 -6.93 13.24
C MET A 189 17.64 -5.73 14.03
N ASN A 190 16.32 -5.45 13.98
CA ASN A 190 15.69 -4.25 14.53
C ASN A 190 16.32 -2.94 14.00
N ASP A 191 16.86 -2.95 12.78
CA ASP A 191 17.42 -1.76 12.13
C ASP A 191 16.36 -1.08 11.27
N VAL A 192 15.59 -0.20 11.93
CA VAL A 192 14.48 0.55 11.31
C VAL A 192 14.96 1.48 10.19
N GLY A 193 16.20 1.98 10.27
CA GLY A 193 16.77 2.86 9.25
C GLY A 193 17.01 2.12 7.94
N SER A 194 17.76 1.01 8.02
CA SER A 194 18.02 0.15 6.86
C SER A 194 16.72 -0.44 6.29
N GLU A 195 15.77 -0.84 7.14
CA GLU A 195 14.45 -1.32 6.68
C GLU A 195 13.73 -0.25 5.85
N ALA A 196 13.67 0.99 6.35
CA ALA A 196 13.02 2.09 5.64
C ALA A 196 13.73 2.40 4.31
N ASP A 197 15.07 2.38 4.30
CA ASP A 197 15.86 2.57 3.08
C ASP A 197 15.55 1.51 2.02
N PHE A 198 15.49 0.23 2.40
CA PHE A 198 15.16 -0.84 1.48
C PHE A 198 13.72 -0.74 0.97
N ARG A 199 12.75 -0.44 1.84
CA ARG A 199 11.35 -0.29 1.44
C ARG A 199 11.17 0.81 0.39
N LYS A 200 11.82 1.98 0.57
CA LYS A 200 11.74 3.11 -0.36
C LYS A 200 12.22 2.79 -1.79
N GLU A 201 13.05 1.77 -1.98
CA GLU A 201 13.51 1.35 -3.30
C GLU A 201 12.35 0.95 -4.23
N ARG A 202 11.25 0.45 -3.65
CA ARG A 202 10.09 -0.08 -4.39
C ARG A 202 8.74 0.37 -3.86
N ASP A 203 8.70 1.18 -2.81
CA ASP A 203 7.48 1.79 -2.27
C ASP A 203 7.53 3.30 -2.52
N ARG A 204 6.92 3.73 -3.63
CA ARG A 204 6.84 5.14 -4.00
C ARG A 204 6.14 6.00 -2.96
N VAL A 205 5.13 5.46 -2.29
CA VAL A 205 4.37 6.21 -1.27
C VAL A 205 5.28 6.51 -0.08
N LEU A 206 6.04 5.51 0.38
CA LEU A 206 7.01 5.70 1.46
C LEU A 206 8.15 6.63 1.04
N ALA A 207 8.68 6.48 -0.17
CA ALA A 207 9.75 7.32 -0.69
C ALA A 207 9.33 8.81 -0.71
N GLU A 208 8.14 9.09 -1.24
CA GLU A 208 7.59 10.44 -1.27
C GLU A 208 7.30 10.98 0.13
N ALA A 209 6.75 10.14 1.03
CA ALA A 209 6.50 10.54 2.42
C ALA A 209 7.78 10.97 3.14
N VAL A 210 8.84 10.18 3.00
CA VAL A 210 10.14 10.47 3.62
C VAL A 210 10.75 11.73 3.00
N GLN A 211 10.64 11.92 1.68
CA GLN A 211 11.12 13.14 1.03
C GLN A 211 10.41 14.38 1.56
N LEU A 212 9.08 14.37 1.65
CA LEU A 212 8.30 15.49 2.14
C LEU A 212 8.62 15.82 3.61
N LEU A 213 8.81 14.80 4.44
CA LEU A 213 9.19 14.96 5.84
C LEU A 213 10.62 15.51 6.01
N LEU A 214 11.59 15.02 5.24
CA LEU A 214 12.98 15.51 5.30
C LEU A 214 13.12 16.97 4.87
N LEU A 215 12.24 17.43 3.99
CA LEU A 215 12.23 18.82 3.54
C LEU A 215 11.46 19.75 4.49
N SER A 216 10.64 19.23 5.41
CA SER A 216 9.67 20.01 6.17
C SER A 216 9.89 19.94 7.68
N ASP A 217 10.25 21.07 8.28
CA ASP A 217 10.47 21.16 9.74
C ASP A 217 9.18 21.46 10.52
N ARG A 218 8.12 21.86 9.81
CA ARG A 218 6.83 22.24 10.39
C ARG A 218 5.69 21.72 9.54
N GLN A 219 4.57 21.45 10.20
CA GLN A 219 3.35 21.01 9.55
C GLN A 219 2.87 21.97 8.45
N THR A 220 2.92 23.28 8.67
CA THR A 220 2.49 24.25 7.67
C THR A 220 3.34 24.18 6.40
N GLN A 221 4.65 23.94 6.52
CA GLN A 221 5.53 23.77 5.37
C GLN A 221 5.25 22.47 4.63
N LEU A 222 4.96 21.39 5.36
CA LEU A 222 4.60 20.10 4.77
C LEU A 222 3.36 20.23 3.87
N PHE A 223 2.33 20.91 4.36
CA PHE A 223 1.08 21.11 3.62
C PHE A 223 1.28 22.06 2.43
N GLN A 224 2.02 23.15 2.61
CA GLN A 224 2.34 24.07 1.51
C GLN A 224 3.11 23.37 0.37
N ARG A 225 4.08 22.53 0.70
CA ARG A 225 4.83 21.77 -0.31
C ARG A 225 3.96 20.83 -1.12
N LEU A 226 2.97 20.22 -0.48
CA LEU A 226 2.00 19.41 -1.19
C LEU A 226 1.20 20.26 -2.17
N ASP A 227 0.69 21.41 -1.73
CA ASP A 227 -0.10 22.32 -2.59
C ASP A 227 0.71 22.79 -3.80
N ASP A 228 1.98 23.13 -3.60
CA ASP A 228 2.90 23.53 -4.66
C ASP A 228 3.11 22.38 -5.67
N ARG A 229 3.24 21.14 -5.17
CA ARG A 229 3.46 19.94 -6.01
C ARG A 229 2.22 19.56 -6.82
N VAL A 230 1.04 19.59 -6.20
CA VAL A 230 -0.25 19.36 -6.91
C VAL A 230 -0.49 20.44 -7.97
N SER A 231 -0.14 21.70 -7.67
CA SER A 231 -0.26 22.81 -8.62
C SER A 231 0.75 22.72 -9.77
N GLY A 232 1.99 22.30 -9.50
CA GLY A 232 3.03 22.06 -10.50
C GLY A 232 2.64 20.97 -11.50
N VAL A 233 2.12 19.83 -11.02
CA VAL A 233 1.66 18.72 -11.86
C VAL A 233 0.50 19.15 -12.78
N ARG A 234 -0.42 19.99 -12.31
CA ARG A 234 -1.51 20.54 -13.15
C ARG A 234 -0.99 21.44 -14.27
N ASN A 235 0.07 22.20 -14.02
CA ASN A 235 0.69 23.06 -15.03
C ASN A 235 1.51 22.28 -16.06
N GLU A 236 2.15 21.17 -15.67
CA GLU A 236 2.86 20.28 -16.61
C GLU A 236 1.89 19.44 -17.46
N GLY A 237 0.78 18.98 -16.87
CA GLY A 237 -0.26 18.22 -17.57
C GLY A 237 -1.03 19.06 -18.61
N ALA A 238 -1.18 20.37 -18.39
CA ALA A 238 -1.82 21.30 -19.33
C ALA A 238 -1.01 21.50 -20.63
N GLY A 239 0.26 21.10 -20.68
CA GLY A 239 1.07 21.06 -21.90
C GLY A 239 0.90 19.80 -22.75
N SER A 240 0.10 18.83 -22.29
CA SER A 240 -0.08 17.52 -22.94
C SER A 240 -1.54 17.15 -23.16
N GLU A 241 -2.34 18.04 -23.76
CA GLU A 241 -3.56 17.61 -24.46
C GLU A 241 -3.18 16.77 -25.68
N ARG A 242 -2.96 15.46 -25.48
CA ARG A 242 -3.02 14.46 -26.56
C ARG A 242 -4.30 13.66 -26.41
N ASN A 243 -5.29 14.02 -27.22
CA ASN A 243 -6.30 13.15 -27.84
C ASN A 243 -6.56 11.81 -27.12
N LEU A 244 -7.44 11.83 -26.11
CA LEU A 244 -8.20 10.65 -25.75
C LEU A 244 -9.35 10.51 -26.76
N ARG A 245 -9.18 9.64 -27.76
CA ARG A 245 -10.31 9.06 -28.49
C ARG A 245 -10.97 8.01 -27.59
N PRO A 246 -12.30 7.88 -27.61
CA PRO A 246 -13.01 6.93 -26.76
C PRO A 246 -12.81 5.51 -27.30
N TYR A 247 -12.44 4.56 -26.44
CA TYR A 247 -13.01 3.21 -26.27
C TYR A 247 -12.46 2.58 -24.99
#